data_AF-A0A1U7J1W3-F1
#
_entry.id   AF-A0A1U7J1W3-F1
#
_cell.length_a   1.000
_cell.length_b   1.000
_cell.length_c   1.000
_cell.angle_alpha   90.00
_cell.angle_beta   90.00
_cell.angle_gamma   90.00
#
_symmetry.space_group_name_H-M   'P 1'
#
loop_
_entity.id
_entity.type
_entity.pdbx_description
1 polymer ?
#
loop_
_entity_poly.entity_id
_entity_poly.type
_entity_poly.pdbx_seq_one_letter_code
_entity_poly.pdbx_strand_id
1 'polypeptide(L)'
;MGKVGTMCNLVYWKDEVSGNLAPVVEKFLLTEEHLDSAEQATLAAYLRIWAYGPFAGGSQLELLQAKFTELVAQGDRNSIEQWCQQALDLGIEPF
;
A
#
# COMPACT_ATOMS: atom_id res chain seq x y z
N MET A 1 -13.96 17.73 -4.54
CA MET A 1 -12.64 18.10 -5.09
C MET A 1 -11.60 17.84 -4.01
N GLY A 2 -10.98 16.67 -4.03
CA GLY A 2 -9.91 16.30 -3.10
C GLY A 2 -9.27 15.00 -3.61
N LYS A 3 -7.94 14.91 -3.51
CA LYS A 3 -7.09 13.73 -3.78
C LYS A 3 -6.59 13.47 -5.22
N VAL A 4 -6.32 14.49 -6.03
CA VAL A 4 -5.44 14.29 -7.21
C VAL A 4 -3.99 13.97 -6.76
N GLY A 5 -3.55 14.53 -5.63
CA GLY A 5 -2.20 14.29 -5.08
C GLY A 5 -1.97 12.88 -4.52
N THR A 6 -2.95 12.28 -3.84
CA THR A 6 -2.82 10.94 -3.25
C THR A 6 -2.68 9.84 -4.31
N MET A 7 -3.42 9.96 -5.42
CA MET A 7 -3.26 9.03 -6.56
C MET A 7 -1.95 9.22 -7.30
N CYS A 8 -1.42 10.46 -7.43
CA CYS A 8 -0.16 10.70 -8.14
C CYS A 8 1.04 9.95 -7.53
N ASN A 9 1.15 9.86 -6.20
CA ASN A 9 2.22 9.08 -5.55
C ASN A 9 2.03 7.56 -5.70
N LEU A 10 0.77 7.10 -5.83
CA LEU A 10 0.49 5.71 -6.12
C LEU A 10 0.80 5.36 -7.59
N VAL A 11 0.59 6.27 -8.54
CA VAL A 11 0.94 6.06 -9.96
C VAL A 11 2.43 5.80 -10.16
N TYR A 12 3.30 6.41 -9.34
CA TYR A 12 4.74 6.07 -9.33
C TYR A 12 4.99 4.58 -9.00
N TRP A 13 4.12 3.92 -8.21
CA TRP A 13 4.31 2.52 -7.85
C TRP A 13 4.28 1.59 -9.05
N LYS A 14 3.50 1.91 -10.09
CA LYS A 14 3.43 1.12 -11.32
C LYS A 14 4.83 0.96 -11.95
N ASP A 15 5.66 1.99 -11.87
CA ASP A 15 6.95 2.03 -12.55
C ASP A 15 8.07 1.34 -11.74
N GLU A 16 7.84 1.08 -10.44
CA GLU A 16 8.80 0.46 -9.49
C GLU A 16 8.51 -1.03 -9.24
N VAL A 17 7.41 -1.56 -9.77
CA VAL A 17 7.03 -2.96 -9.64
C VAL A 17 7.18 -3.72 -10.96
N SER A 18 7.65 -4.96 -10.88
CA SER A 18 7.86 -5.81 -12.05
C SER A 18 7.29 -7.22 -11.85
N GLY A 19 7.20 -7.98 -12.94
CA GLY A 19 6.69 -9.34 -12.92
C GLY A 19 5.23 -9.42 -12.45
N ASN A 20 4.93 -10.37 -11.58
CA ASN A 20 3.55 -10.66 -11.15
C ASN A 20 2.94 -9.56 -10.26
N LEU A 21 3.74 -8.62 -9.76
CA LEU A 21 3.26 -7.53 -8.90
C LEU A 21 2.68 -6.36 -9.70
N ALA A 22 3.21 -6.08 -10.89
CA ALA A 22 2.75 -5.00 -11.76
C ALA A 22 1.25 -5.05 -12.08
N PRO A 23 0.67 -6.16 -12.57
CA PRO A 23 -0.76 -6.19 -12.88
C PRO A 23 -1.64 -6.03 -11.62
N VAL A 24 -1.17 -6.49 -10.46
CA VAL A 24 -1.90 -6.36 -9.19
C VAL A 24 -1.95 -4.91 -8.73
N VAL A 25 -0.81 -4.20 -8.79
CA VAL A 25 -0.73 -2.78 -8.44
C VAL A 25 -1.54 -1.94 -9.42
N GLU A 26 -1.42 -2.19 -10.72
CA GLU A 26 -2.24 -1.49 -11.73
C GLU A 26 -3.74 -1.69 -11.48
N LYS A 27 -4.18 -2.91 -11.19
CA LYS A 27 -5.58 -3.20 -10.84
C LYS A 27 -6.01 -2.47 -9.57
N PHE A 28 -5.18 -2.51 -8.52
CA PHE A 28 -5.46 -1.80 -7.27
C PHE A 28 -5.53 -0.28 -7.44
N LEU A 29 -4.83 0.31 -8.41
CA LEU A 29 -4.74 1.77 -8.56
C LEU A 29 -5.68 2.35 -9.62
N LEU A 30 -5.86 1.62 -10.72
CA LEU A 30 -6.47 2.16 -11.94
C LEU A 30 -7.87 1.61 -12.19
N THR A 31 -8.28 0.57 -11.48
CA THR A 31 -9.62 -0.03 -11.62
C THR A 31 -10.35 -0.05 -10.28
N GLU A 32 -11.67 -0.14 -10.30
CA GLU A 32 -12.50 -0.39 -9.11
C GLU A 32 -12.70 -1.90 -8.85
N GLU A 33 -11.96 -2.76 -9.56
CA GLU A 33 -12.13 -4.20 -9.46
C GLU A 33 -11.67 -4.74 -8.10
N HIS A 34 -12.33 -5.81 -7.65
CA HIS A 34 -11.93 -6.54 -6.47
C HIS A 34 -10.65 -7.33 -6.74
N LEU A 35 -9.71 -7.26 -5.80
CA LEU A 35 -8.54 -8.13 -5.80
C LEU A 35 -8.96 -9.52 -5.30
N ASP A 36 -8.58 -10.57 -6.00
CA ASP A 36 -8.72 -11.92 -5.47
C ASP A 36 -7.74 -12.18 -4.31
N SER A 37 -7.87 -13.33 -3.64
CA SER A 37 -7.04 -13.64 -2.47
C SER A 37 -5.53 -13.72 -2.79
N ALA A 38 -5.15 -14.14 -3.99
CA ALA A 38 -3.75 -14.22 -4.40
C ALA A 38 -3.18 -12.84 -4.74
N GLU A 39 -3.97 -12.01 -5.41
CA GLU A 39 -3.65 -10.61 -5.71
C GLU A 39 -3.52 -9.81 -4.40
N GLN A 40 -4.46 -9.98 -3.47
CA GLN A 40 -4.41 -9.32 -2.16
C GLN A 40 -3.19 -9.75 -1.34
N ALA A 41 -2.86 -11.05 -1.33
CA ALA A 41 -1.64 -11.55 -0.68
C ALA A 41 -0.37 -10.99 -1.32
N THR A 42 -0.35 -10.85 -2.65
CA THR A 42 0.77 -10.27 -3.40
C THR A 42 0.97 -8.79 -3.05
N LEU A 43 -0.12 -8.00 -3.03
CA LEU A 43 -0.10 -6.60 -2.64
C LEU A 43 0.34 -6.43 -1.18
N ALA A 44 -0.18 -7.25 -0.27
CA ALA A 44 0.21 -7.23 1.14
C ALA A 44 1.70 -7.59 1.32
N ALA A 45 2.22 -8.57 0.60
CA ALA A 45 3.64 -8.91 0.67
C ALA A 45 4.52 -7.72 0.27
N TYR A 46 4.16 -7.00 -0.80
CA TYR A 46 4.84 -5.78 -1.20
C TYR A 46 4.78 -4.71 -0.11
N LEU A 47 3.58 -4.30 0.33
CA LEU A 47 3.38 -3.27 1.36
C LEU A 47 4.08 -3.59 2.70
N ARG A 48 4.25 -4.88 3.01
CA ARG A 48 5.01 -5.32 4.19
C ARG A 48 6.50 -5.00 4.06
N ILE A 49 7.11 -5.20 2.88
CA ILE A 49 8.53 -4.85 2.67
C ILE A 49 8.75 -3.36 2.94
N TRP A 50 7.78 -2.53 2.55
CA TRP A 50 7.78 -1.09 2.84
C TRP A 50 7.63 -0.79 4.32
N ALA A 51 6.60 -1.31 4.97
CA ALA A 51 6.36 -1.03 6.37
C ALA A 51 7.50 -1.49 7.29
N TYR A 52 8.27 -2.50 6.89
CA TYR A 52 9.36 -3.11 7.68
C TYR A 52 10.75 -2.90 7.06
N GLY A 53 10.87 -2.00 6.08
CA GLY A 53 12.14 -1.65 5.41
C GLY A 53 13.08 -0.81 6.30
N PRO A 54 14.19 -0.30 5.75
CA PRO A 54 15.26 0.38 6.51
C PRO A 54 14.89 1.79 7.03
N PHE A 55 13.60 2.11 7.13
CA PHE A 55 13.11 3.39 7.65
C PHE A 55 13.54 3.57 9.11
N ALA A 56 13.90 4.80 9.48
CA ALA A 56 14.27 5.12 10.85
C ALA A 56 13.07 4.82 11.78
N GLY A 57 13.27 3.90 12.73
CA GLY A 57 12.24 3.48 13.67
C GLY A 57 11.69 4.62 14.54
N GLY A 58 10.45 4.47 14.99
CA GLY A 58 9.76 5.42 15.85
C GLY A 58 8.33 4.98 16.15
N SER A 59 7.71 5.54 17.20
CA SER A 59 6.38 5.13 17.69
C SER A 59 5.28 5.18 16.62
N GLN A 60 5.39 6.07 15.63
CA GLN A 60 4.42 6.19 14.54
C GLN A 60 4.55 5.04 13.52
N LEU A 61 5.77 4.60 13.21
CA LEU A 61 6.02 3.43 12.36
C LEU A 61 5.51 2.15 13.04
N GLU A 62 5.75 2.01 14.34
CA GLU A 62 5.26 0.87 15.13
C GLU A 62 3.72 0.79 15.13
N LEU A 63 3.04 1.94 15.25
CA LEU A 63 1.57 2.01 15.15
C LEU A 63 1.06 1.64 13.76
N LEU A 64 1.74 2.06 12.70
CA LEU A 64 1.41 1.68 11.31
C LEU A 64 1.58 0.17 11.09
N GLN A 65 2.68 -0.40 11.58
CA GLN A 65 2.98 -1.83 11.52
C GLN A 65 1.97 -2.66 12.32
N ALA A 66 1.56 -2.19 13.50
CA ALA A 66 0.59 -2.90 14.35
C ALA A 66 -0.78 -3.07 13.66
N LYS A 67 -1.18 -2.13 12.81
CA LYS A 67 -2.45 -2.18 12.07
C LYS A 67 -2.36 -2.95 10.75
N PHE A 68 -1.17 -3.40 10.35
CA PHE A 68 -0.93 -3.99 9.03
C PHE A 68 -1.80 -5.23 8.78
N THR A 69 -1.90 -6.13 9.75
CA THR A 69 -2.69 -7.37 9.58
C THR A 69 -4.17 -7.05 9.35
N GLU A 70 -4.73 -6.16 10.15
CA GLU A 70 -6.15 -5.78 10.10
C GLU A 70 -6.47 -5.01 8.82
N LEU A 71 -5.67 -4.00 8.48
CA LEU A 71 -5.99 -3.08 7.38
C LEU A 71 -5.49 -3.54 6.01
N VAL A 72 -4.45 -4.37 5.96
CA VAL A 72 -3.81 -4.78 4.70
C VAL A 72 -3.94 -6.27 4.44
N ALA A 73 -3.49 -7.12 5.35
CA ALA A 73 -3.47 -8.57 5.12
C ALA A 73 -4.87 -9.21 5.11
N GLN A 74 -5.82 -8.61 5.84
CA GLN A 74 -7.20 -9.07 5.96
C GLN A 74 -8.21 -7.99 5.56
N GLY A 75 -7.75 -6.76 5.34
CA GLY A 75 -8.60 -5.60 5.09
C GLY A 75 -9.10 -5.54 3.66
N ASP A 76 -10.25 -4.91 3.47
CA ASP A 76 -10.76 -4.62 2.13
C ASP A 76 -9.95 -3.50 1.46
N ARG A 77 -10.30 -3.19 0.21
CA ARG A 77 -9.65 -2.11 -0.55
C ARG A 77 -9.61 -0.79 0.21
N ASN A 78 -10.72 -0.39 0.82
CA ASN A 78 -10.82 0.87 1.57
C ASN A 78 -9.87 0.87 2.78
N SER A 79 -9.74 -0.27 3.45
CA SER A 79 -8.82 -0.46 4.57
C SER A 79 -7.36 -0.36 4.13
N ILE A 80 -7.03 -0.94 2.97
CA ILE A 80 -5.69 -0.84 2.36
C ILE A 80 -5.39 0.62 2.01
N GLU A 81 -6.33 1.31 1.35
CA GLU A 81 -6.19 2.74 1.01
C GLU A 81 -6.02 3.62 2.26
N GLN A 82 -6.76 3.32 3.33
CA GLN A 82 -6.62 4.00 4.61
C GLN A 82 -5.24 3.75 5.25
N TRP A 83 -4.71 2.53 5.15
CA TRP A 83 -3.37 2.21 5.64
C TRP A 83 -2.30 2.94 4.83
N CYS A 84 -2.42 2.96 3.49
CA CYS A 84 -1.52 3.70 2.61
C CYS A 84 -1.53 5.20 2.91
N GLN A 85 -2.69 5.79 3.15
CA GLN A 85 -2.78 7.21 3.55
C GLN A 85 -2.07 7.47 4.89
N GLN A 86 -2.24 6.59 5.89
CA GLN A 86 -1.51 6.69 7.15
C GLN A 86 0.00 6.60 6.94
N ALA A 87 0.49 5.73 6.04
CA ALA A 87 1.90 5.64 5.71
C ALA A 87 2.44 6.95 5.11
N LEU A 88 1.70 7.53 4.15
CA LEU A 88 2.05 8.81 3.51
C LEU A 88 2.06 9.97 4.51
N ASP A 89 1.10 10.03 5.43
CA ASP A 89 1.03 11.07 6.47
C ASP A 89 2.26 11.02 7.41
N LEU A 90 2.92 9.85 7.50
CA LEU A 90 4.14 9.64 8.26
C LEU A 90 5.43 9.88 7.45
N GLY A 91 5.30 10.27 6.17
CA GLY A 91 6.43 10.40 5.26
C GLY A 91 7.05 9.05 4.86
N ILE A 92 6.32 7.95 5.04
CA ILE A 92 6.72 6.62 4.57
C ILE A 92 6.17 6.48 3.15
N GLU A 93 6.98 6.89 2.19
CA GLU A 93 6.67 6.79 0.78
C GLU A 93 7.23 5.49 0.22
N PRO A 94 6.46 4.79 -0.62
CA PRO A 94 7.04 3.74 -1.43
C PRO A 94 7.86 4.33 -2.57
N PHE A 95 9.18 4.16 -2.49
CA PHE A 95 10.17 4.49 -3.52
C PHE A 95 10.05 3.62 -4.77
#